data_AF-A0A2M3ZI50-F1
#
_entry.id   AF-A0A2M3ZI50-F1
#
_cell.length_a   1.000
_cell.length_b   1.000
_cell.length_c   1.000
_cell.angle_alpha   90.00
_cell.angle_beta   90.00
_cell.angle_gamma   90.00
#
_symmetry.space_group_name_H-M   'P 1'
#
loop_
_entity.id
_entity.type
_entity.pdbx_description
1 polymer ?
#
loop_
_entity_poly.entity_id
_entity_poly.type
_entity_poly.pdbx_seq_one_letter_code
_entity_poly.pdbx_strand_id
1 'polypeptide(L)'
;ETSIADNSSNKTLMLWQMATPNSLIQIIYNSEGEMMDCEYVRQRGMVHQFRAQFTAEFVQARARNFTSPLTGPPRHSLVSDHEFREYIERDIVTPEMQELQYNVFEFPAGGASSSGAQTPAVSDAFGMRNLTYIPLRAFEEIPEELAGLLNYQELKQRCNVRHKQLKEIASGLQSADPERQRIANEKLQRHKRAIADWFLSPNTKWCGKGHSASNYNQLGGASRADMCCRRHDHCQLLIPAMDTRWQLFNFGPITLSHCACDKRFRTCLKMADSSDANLVGKLFFNIMQMKCFVIKPETRCVKKSWWGKCEKKKRVKRAVLRDNRRF
;
A
#
# COMPACT_ATOMS: atom_id res chain seq x y z
N GLU A 1 -3.10 13.96 9.08
CA GLU A 1 -1.88 13.90 8.24
C GLU A 1 -0.97 12.82 8.81
N THR A 2 -0.27 12.08 7.96
CA THR A 2 0.75 11.11 8.37
C THR A 2 1.98 11.35 7.50
N SER A 3 3.05 11.86 8.10
CA SER A 3 4.30 12.15 7.40
C SER A 3 5.31 11.03 7.61
N ILE A 4 6.08 10.73 6.55
CA ILE A 4 7.17 9.76 6.53
C ILE A 4 8.42 10.54 6.22
N ALA A 5 9.32 10.73 7.19
CA ALA A 5 10.57 11.44 7.00
C ALA A 5 11.75 10.48 6.86
N ASP A 6 12.59 10.70 5.86
CA ASP A 6 13.92 10.11 5.80
C ASP A 6 14.93 11.08 6.45
N ASN A 7 15.37 10.75 7.67
CA ASN A 7 16.37 11.53 8.40
C ASN A 7 17.70 11.69 7.66
N SER A 8 17.96 10.91 6.60
CA SER A 8 19.18 10.99 5.80
C SER A 8 19.05 11.87 4.55
N SER A 9 17.84 12.25 4.11
CA SER A 9 17.65 12.95 2.83
C SER A 9 16.75 14.20 2.85
N ASN A 10 16.28 14.68 4.02
CA ASN A 10 15.32 15.80 4.15
C ASN A 10 14.03 15.63 3.33
N LYS A 11 13.75 14.42 2.83
CA LYS A 11 12.57 14.10 2.03
C LYS A 11 11.48 13.54 2.94
N THR A 12 10.28 14.07 2.78
CA THR A 12 9.09 13.66 3.51
C THR A 12 7.97 13.36 2.54
N LEU A 13 7.22 12.28 2.78
CA LEU A 13 5.93 12.08 2.13
C LEU A 13 4.82 12.25 3.15
N MET A 14 3.82 13.03 2.79
CA MET A 14 2.68 13.27 3.65
C MET A 14 1.45 12.62 3.03
N LEU A 15 0.95 11.58 3.70
CA LEU A 15 -0.40 11.09 3.45
C LEU A 15 -1.37 12.02 4.16
N TRP A 16 -2.21 12.68 3.37
CA TRP A 16 -3.29 13.50 3.85
C TRP A 16 -4.64 12.83 3.51
N GLN A 17 -5.51 12.71 4.51
CA GLN A 17 -6.80 12.04 4.36
C GLN A 17 -7.90 12.90 4.97
N MET A 18 -9.01 13.05 4.25
CA MET A 18 -10.20 13.75 4.74
C MET A 18 -11.46 12.99 4.38
N ALA A 19 -12.28 12.72 5.38
CA ALA A 19 -13.55 12.04 5.23
C ALA A 19 -14.71 12.99 5.54
N THR A 20 -15.69 13.03 4.64
CA THR A 20 -17.04 13.55 4.87
C THR A 20 -17.98 12.38 5.14
N PRO A 21 -19.27 12.60 5.49
CA PRO A 21 -20.23 11.50 5.63
C PRO A 21 -20.37 10.60 4.40
N ASN A 22 -20.09 11.14 3.20
CA ASN A 22 -20.39 10.47 1.93
C ASN A 22 -19.16 10.25 1.05
N SER A 23 -17.98 10.73 1.46
CA SER A 23 -16.79 10.66 0.63
C SER A 23 -15.52 10.67 1.45
N LEU A 24 -14.48 10.05 0.91
CA LEU A 24 -13.12 10.07 1.44
C LEU A 24 -12.20 10.54 0.32
N ILE A 25 -11.33 11.49 0.62
CA ILE A 25 -10.23 11.86 -0.25
C ILE A 25 -8.92 11.51 0.45
N GLN A 26 -8.00 10.94 -0.31
CA GLN A 26 -6.65 10.60 0.12
C GLN A 26 -5.69 11.25 -0.85
N ILE A 27 -4.65 11.89 -0.34
CA ILE A 27 -3.70 12.65 -1.12
C ILE A 27 -2.31 12.33 -0.60
N ILE A 28 -1.38 12.14 -1.52
CA ILE A 28 0.03 11.94 -1.20
C ILE A 28 0.77 13.19 -1.66
N TYR A 29 1.34 13.92 -0.72
CA TYR A 29 2.20 15.06 -0.98
C TYR A 29 3.67 14.67 -0.83
N ASN A 30 4.54 15.27 -1.64
CA ASN A 30 5.99 15.23 -1.41
C ASN A 30 6.44 16.31 -0.41
N SER A 31 7.74 16.36 -0.14
CA SER A 31 8.34 17.34 0.79
C SER A 31 8.21 18.78 0.34
N GLU A 32 7.97 19.00 -0.96
CA GLU A 32 7.74 20.31 -1.56
C GLU A 32 6.26 20.69 -1.56
N GLY A 33 5.37 19.85 -1.00
CA GLY A 33 3.92 20.07 -0.97
C GLY A 33 3.21 19.78 -2.30
N GLU A 34 3.90 19.16 -3.27
CA GLU A 34 3.32 18.78 -4.55
C GLU A 34 2.44 17.53 -4.42
N MET A 35 1.27 17.55 -5.06
CA MET A 35 0.34 16.41 -5.09
C MET A 35 0.87 15.33 -6.04
N MET A 36 1.46 14.29 -5.48
CA MET A 36 2.05 13.18 -6.22
C MET A 36 0.98 12.23 -6.75
N ASP A 37 0.05 11.87 -5.87
CA ASP A 37 -1.08 10.98 -6.13
C ASP A 37 -2.29 11.36 -5.28
N CYS A 38 -3.47 10.91 -5.71
CA CYS A 38 -4.70 11.11 -4.99
C CYS A 38 -5.75 10.06 -5.33
N GLU A 39 -6.60 9.74 -4.35
CA GLU A 39 -7.76 8.89 -4.51
C GLU A 39 -9.00 9.59 -3.96
N TYR A 40 -10.11 9.48 -4.68
CA TYR A 40 -11.43 9.97 -4.23
C TYR A 40 -12.43 8.81 -4.22
N VAL A 41 -12.87 8.45 -3.01
CA VAL A 41 -13.75 7.30 -2.73
C VAL A 41 -15.14 7.80 -2.35
N ARG A 42 -16.18 7.31 -3.06
CA ARG A 42 -17.61 7.59 -2.74
C ARG A 42 -18.39 6.36 -2.26
N GLN A 43 -17.77 5.19 -2.22
CA GLN A 43 -18.48 3.98 -1.85
C GLN A 43 -18.85 4.04 -0.38
N ARG A 44 -20.15 4.14 -0.08
CA ARG A 44 -20.66 4.36 1.28
C ARG A 44 -20.11 3.38 2.29
N GLY A 45 -20.03 2.09 1.94
CA GLY A 45 -19.45 1.06 2.81
C GLY A 45 -18.00 1.35 3.21
N MET A 46 -17.16 1.72 2.23
CA MET A 46 -15.75 2.04 2.49
C MET A 46 -15.58 3.32 3.31
N VAL A 47 -16.38 4.36 3.02
CA VAL A 47 -16.35 5.63 3.77
C VAL A 47 -16.81 5.43 5.21
N HIS A 48 -17.90 4.68 5.40
CA HIS A 48 -18.40 4.34 6.73
C HIS A 48 -17.38 3.53 7.52
N GLN A 49 -16.80 2.49 6.91
CA GLN A 49 -15.79 1.66 7.54
C GLN A 49 -14.57 2.49 7.99
N PHE A 50 -14.07 3.37 7.11
CA PHE A 50 -12.96 4.26 7.46
C PHE A 50 -13.30 5.16 8.66
N ARG A 51 -14.46 5.83 8.63
CA ARG A 51 -14.90 6.74 9.71
C ARG A 51 -15.13 6.00 11.03
N ALA A 52 -15.73 4.81 10.97
CA ALA A 52 -15.98 3.98 12.14
C ALA A 52 -14.64 3.54 12.77
N GLN A 53 -13.71 3.05 11.96
CA GLN A 53 -12.37 2.65 12.40
C GLN A 53 -11.62 3.83 13.03
N PHE A 54 -11.57 4.98 12.34
CA PHE A 54 -10.93 6.19 12.86
C PHE A 54 -11.52 6.64 14.20
N THR A 55 -12.86 6.60 14.32
CA THR A 55 -13.54 7.00 15.56
C THR A 55 -13.23 6.04 16.70
N ALA A 56 -13.26 4.73 16.43
CA ALA A 56 -12.94 3.70 17.43
C ALA A 56 -11.50 3.84 17.92
N GLU A 57 -10.56 4.00 16.99
CA GLU A 57 -9.16 4.29 17.29
C GLU A 57 -9.05 5.57 18.14
N PHE A 58 -9.60 6.70 17.68
CA PHE A 58 -9.53 7.95 18.41
C PHE A 58 -10.05 7.86 19.85
N VAL A 59 -11.20 7.22 20.06
CA VAL A 59 -11.80 7.05 21.39
C VAL A 59 -10.88 6.23 22.29
N GLN A 60 -10.29 5.15 21.77
CA GLN A 60 -9.37 4.32 22.52
C GLN A 60 -8.04 5.05 22.83
N ALA A 61 -7.51 5.86 21.90
CA ALA A 61 -6.33 6.69 22.16
C ALA A 61 -6.62 7.76 23.22
N ARG A 62 -7.78 8.43 23.13
CA ARG A 62 -8.22 9.43 24.11
C ARG A 62 -8.40 8.82 25.50
N ALA A 63 -8.96 7.63 25.61
CA ALA A 63 -9.11 6.92 26.89
C ALA A 63 -7.75 6.63 27.57
N ARG A 64 -6.67 6.62 26.80
CA ARG A 64 -5.29 6.44 27.27
C ARG A 64 -4.53 7.76 27.35
N ASN A 65 -5.21 8.92 27.34
CA ASN A 65 -4.59 10.25 27.29
C ASN A 65 -3.54 10.39 26.16
N PHE A 66 -3.76 9.72 25.03
CA PHE A 66 -2.82 9.66 23.91
C PHE A 66 -1.42 9.18 24.29
N THR A 67 -1.29 8.51 25.45
CA THR A 67 -0.04 7.88 25.88
C THR A 67 0.04 6.46 25.32
N SER A 68 1.19 6.14 24.73
CA SER A 68 1.52 4.75 24.41
C SER A 68 1.97 4.08 25.71
N PRO A 69 1.51 2.86 26.04
CA PRO A 69 2.04 2.11 27.17
C PRO A 69 3.47 1.64 26.85
N LEU A 70 4.45 2.52 26.97
CA LEU A 70 5.86 2.15 27.02
C LEU A 70 6.23 1.78 28.47
N THR A 71 5.55 0.79 29.02
CA THR A 71 5.94 0.13 30.27
C THR A 71 5.67 -1.39 30.23
N GLY A 72 5.48 -1.95 29.03
CA GLY A 72 5.60 -3.38 28.83
C GLY A 72 7.05 -3.71 28.47
N PRO A 73 7.57 -4.90 28.85
CA PRO A 73 8.83 -5.38 28.29
C PRO A 73 8.74 -5.34 26.75
N PRO A 74 9.88 -5.17 26.03
CA PRO A 74 9.86 -5.15 24.57
C PRO A 74 9.05 -6.36 24.10
N ARG A 75 8.03 -6.13 23.25
CA ARG A 75 7.35 -7.25 22.60
C ARG A 75 8.44 -8.01 21.86
N HIS A 76 8.80 -9.19 22.39
CA HIS A 76 9.51 -10.16 21.60
C HIS A 76 8.62 -10.39 20.37
N SER A 77 9.21 -10.28 19.17
CA SER A 77 8.54 -10.69 17.95
C SER A 77 7.85 -12.03 18.24
N LEU A 78 6.57 -12.16 17.87
CA LEU A 78 5.79 -13.40 18.06
C LEU A 78 6.45 -14.64 17.42
N VAL A 79 7.51 -14.39 16.66
CA VAL A 79 8.28 -15.33 15.86
C VAL A 79 9.77 -15.07 16.14
N SER A 80 10.49 -16.11 16.55
CA SER A 80 11.96 -16.05 16.73
C SER A 80 12.68 -15.71 15.41
N ASP A 81 13.94 -15.28 15.49
CA ASP A 81 14.75 -15.03 14.29
C ASP A 81 14.93 -16.30 13.43
N HIS A 82 15.03 -17.47 14.06
CA HIS A 82 15.09 -18.75 13.37
C HIS A 82 13.82 -19.02 12.58
N GLU A 83 12.66 -18.91 13.22
CA GLU A 83 11.36 -19.12 12.58
C GLU A 83 11.10 -18.11 11.45
N PHE A 84 11.52 -16.85 11.65
CA PHE A 84 11.44 -15.82 10.61
C PHE A 84 12.31 -16.17 9.38
N ARG A 85 13.52 -16.69 9.60
CA ARG A 85 14.40 -17.14 8.51
C ARG A 85 13.85 -18.36 7.78
N GLU A 86 13.36 -19.36 8.51
CA GLU A 86 12.74 -20.54 7.90
C GLU A 86 11.52 -20.19 7.05
N TYR A 87 10.71 -19.21 7.48
CA TYR A 87 9.63 -18.67 6.65
C TYR A 87 10.16 -18.00 5.37
N ILE A 88 11.17 -17.13 5.47
CA ILE A 88 11.75 -16.42 4.32
C ILE A 88 12.36 -17.39 3.30
N GLU A 89 13.11 -18.37 3.78
CA GLU A 89 13.93 -19.25 2.94
C GLU A 89 13.13 -20.45 2.41
N ARG A 90 12.25 -21.02 3.23
CA ARG A 90 11.58 -22.30 2.95
C ARG A 90 10.06 -22.23 2.93
N ASP A 91 9.48 -21.05 3.13
CA ASP A 91 8.02 -20.84 3.26
C ASP A 91 7.40 -21.71 4.38
N ILE A 92 8.16 -22.07 5.43
CA ILE A 92 7.66 -22.84 6.57
C ILE A 92 6.80 -21.91 7.44
N VAL A 93 5.55 -22.31 7.67
CA VAL A 93 4.56 -21.57 8.46
C VAL A 93 4.25 -22.36 9.72
N THR A 94 4.48 -21.79 10.89
CA THR A 94 4.03 -22.37 12.17
C THR A 94 2.55 -22.06 12.42
N PRO A 95 1.85 -22.80 13.28
CA PRO A 95 0.47 -22.48 13.66
C PRO A 95 0.28 -21.03 14.13
N GLU A 96 1.24 -20.50 14.89
CA GLU A 96 1.27 -19.11 15.38
C GLU A 96 1.39 -18.10 14.22
N MET A 97 2.19 -18.43 13.19
CA MET A 97 2.27 -17.63 11.95
C MET A 97 0.99 -17.72 11.12
N GLN A 98 0.27 -18.85 11.18
CA GLN A 98 -1.00 -19.03 10.49
C GLN A 98 -2.09 -18.18 11.16
N GLU A 99 -2.06 -18.03 12.48
CA GLU A 99 -2.88 -17.03 13.17
C GLU A 99 -2.56 -15.61 12.73
N LEU A 100 -1.30 -15.23 12.47
CA LEU A 100 -0.99 -13.91 11.88
C LEU A 100 -1.54 -13.72 10.45
N GLN A 101 -1.78 -14.81 9.71
CA GLN A 101 -2.44 -14.76 8.39
C GLN A 101 -3.96 -14.56 8.47
N TYR A 102 -4.59 -14.91 9.60
CA TYR A 102 -6.06 -14.95 9.77
C TYR A 102 -6.61 -14.04 10.90
N ASN A 103 -5.82 -13.73 11.93
CA ASN A 103 -6.22 -13.13 13.21
C ASN A 103 -5.37 -11.90 13.61
N VAL A 104 -5.37 -10.86 12.77
CA VAL A 104 -5.14 -9.50 13.27
C VAL A 104 -6.45 -8.74 13.07
N PHE A 105 -7.37 -8.96 14.01
CA PHE A 105 -8.67 -8.29 14.21
C PHE A 105 -9.46 -7.93 12.93
N GLU A 106 -10.03 -8.94 12.26
CA GLU A 106 -11.38 -8.79 11.71
C GLU A 106 -12.33 -8.85 12.92
N PHE A 107 -12.91 -7.71 13.35
CA PHE A 107 -14.05 -7.77 14.28
C PHE A 107 -15.14 -8.62 13.63
N PRO A 108 -15.68 -9.66 14.31
CA PRO A 108 -16.87 -10.33 13.83
C PRO A 108 -18.03 -9.34 13.88
N ALA A 109 -18.75 -9.24 12.76
CA ALA A 109 -20.04 -8.56 12.74
C ALA A 109 -21.00 -9.29 13.68
N GLY A 110 -21.39 -8.65 14.78
CA GLY A 110 -22.56 -8.99 15.60
C GLY A 110 -22.44 -10.27 16.44
N GLY A 111 -22.50 -10.11 17.77
CA GLY A 111 -22.72 -11.21 18.70
C GLY A 111 -22.48 -10.80 20.14
N ALA A 112 -23.56 -10.71 20.92
CA ALA A 112 -23.53 -10.45 22.36
C ALA A 112 -23.18 -11.72 23.18
N SER A 113 -22.77 -11.49 24.44
CA SER A 113 -22.62 -12.43 25.58
C SER A 113 -21.38 -13.33 25.57
N SER A 114 -20.73 -13.71 26.68
CA SER A 114 -20.64 -13.26 28.09
C SER A 114 -19.55 -14.11 28.76
N SER A 115 -18.96 -13.58 29.84
CA SER A 115 -18.23 -14.24 30.94
C SER A 115 -16.84 -14.87 30.70
N GLY A 116 -15.86 -14.38 31.48
CA GLY A 116 -14.85 -15.23 32.10
C GLY A 116 -13.41 -15.10 31.60
N ALA A 117 -12.62 -14.30 32.32
CA ALA A 117 -11.18 -14.46 32.56
C ALA A 117 -10.22 -14.58 31.35
N GLN A 118 -9.65 -13.44 30.95
CA GLN A 118 -8.22 -13.16 30.72
C GLN A 118 -8.16 -11.91 29.85
N THR A 119 -7.64 -10.81 30.39
CA THR A 119 -7.42 -9.56 29.65
C THR A 119 -6.50 -9.83 28.46
N PRO A 120 -6.97 -9.73 27.20
CA PRO A 120 -6.09 -9.88 26.06
C PRO A 120 -5.24 -8.62 25.98
N ALA A 121 -3.91 -8.80 26.00
CA ALA A 121 -2.92 -7.76 25.81
C ALA A 121 -3.28 -6.95 24.56
N VAL A 122 -3.72 -5.72 24.78
CA VAL A 122 -4.25 -4.85 23.74
C VAL A 122 -3.13 -4.57 22.74
N SER A 123 -3.31 -5.02 21.50
CA SER A 123 -2.54 -4.57 20.35
C SER A 123 -2.63 -3.04 20.28
N ASP A 124 -1.50 -2.35 20.28
CA ASP A 124 -1.48 -0.94 19.95
C ASP A 124 -1.81 -0.79 18.47
N ALA A 125 -3.12 -0.71 18.19
CA ALA A 125 -3.73 -0.53 16.88
C ALA A 125 -3.29 0.78 16.20
N PHE A 126 -2.55 1.63 16.91
CA PHE A 126 -2.42 3.02 16.54
C PHE A 126 -1.39 3.29 15.45
N GLY A 127 -0.27 2.58 15.40
CA GLY A 127 0.82 2.94 14.48
C GLY A 127 1.17 4.44 14.47
N MET A 128 0.83 5.14 15.55
CA MET A 128 1.02 6.54 15.84
C MET A 128 1.65 6.57 17.22
N ARG A 129 2.93 6.96 17.30
CA ARG A 129 3.71 7.05 18.55
C ARG A 129 3.98 8.52 18.82
N ASN A 130 4.08 8.93 20.10
CA ASN A 130 4.30 10.32 20.51
C ASN A 130 3.31 11.32 19.89
N LEU A 131 2.02 11.14 20.22
CA LEU A 131 0.95 12.01 19.71
C LEU A 131 0.75 13.22 20.61
N THR A 132 0.83 14.40 20.01
CA THR A 132 0.31 15.65 20.59
C THR A 132 -1.12 15.84 20.10
N TYR A 133 -2.09 15.96 21.02
CA TYR A 133 -3.49 16.21 20.69
C TYR A 133 -3.88 17.65 21.03
N ILE A 134 -4.35 18.39 20.03
CA ILE A 134 -4.86 19.75 20.18
C ILE A 134 -6.30 19.76 19.66
N PRO A 135 -7.32 19.94 20.54
CA PRO A 135 -8.71 20.04 20.10
C PRO A 135 -8.95 21.41 19.47
N LEU A 136 -9.42 21.43 18.21
CA LEU A 136 -9.92 22.64 17.54
C LEU A 136 -11.45 22.68 17.65
N ARG A 137 -12.01 23.77 18.15
CA ARG A 137 -13.46 23.95 18.39
C ARG A 137 -14.11 24.94 17.43
N ALA A 138 -13.32 25.80 16.81
CA ALA A 138 -13.77 26.79 15.87
C ALA A 138 -12.91 26.76 14.60
N PHE A 139 -13.43 27.29 13.49
CA PHE A 139 -12.70 27.28 12.20
C PHE A 139 -11.48 28.21 12.24
N GLU A 140 -11.58 29.29 13.03
CA GLU A 140 -10.57 30.32 13.23
C GLU A 140 -9.35 29.78 14.01
N GLU A 141 -9.50 28.66 14.72
CA GLU A 141 -8.41 28.00 15.44
C GLU A 141 -7.51 27.15 14.51
N ILE A 142 -7.91 26.98 13.25
CA ILE A 142 -7.17 26.20 12.26
C ILE A 142 -5.97 27.04 11.78
N PRO A 143 -4.72 26.55 11.93
CA PRO A 143 -3.56 27.22 11.38
C PRO A 143 -3.74 27.54 9.89
N GLU A 144 -3.35 28.75 9.46
CA GLU A 144 -3.53 29.22 8.08
C GLU A 144 -2.93 28.23 7.06
N GLU A 145 -1.80 27.62 7.41
CA GLU A 145 -1.11 26.58 6.62
C GLU A 145 -1.98 25.33 6.37
N LEU A 146 -2.91 25.01 7.28
CA LEU A 146 -3.81 23.87 7.17
C LEU A 146 -5.14 24.22 6.51
N ALA A 147 -5.53 25.50 6.48
CA ALA A 147 -6.83 25.92 5.95
C ALA A 147 -7.01 25.52 4.47
N GLY A 148 -5.98 25.72 3.64
CA GLY A 148 -5.98 25.29 2.24
C GLY A 148 -6.05 23.77 2.06
N LEU A 149 -5.54 23.01 3.02
CA LEU A 149 -5.65 21.55 3.04
C LEU A 149 -7.04 21.07 3.43
N LEU A 150 -7.92 21.89 4.01
CA LEU A 150 -9.27 21.46 4.41
C LEU A 150 -10.35 21.74 3.36
N ASN A 151 -10.00 22.41 2.26
CA ASN A 151 -10.94 22.71 1.18
C ASN A 151 -11.21 21.48 0.30
N TYR A 152 -12.20 20.68 0.70
CA TYR A 152 -12.55 19.43 0.02
C TYR A 152 -12.79 19.58 -1.49
N GLN A 153 -13.49 20.65 -1.90
CA GLN A 153 -13.87 20.85 -3.30
C GLN A 153 -12.64 21.13 -4.16
N GLU A 154 -11.76 21.99 -3.67
CA GLU A 154 -10.50 22.33 -4.34
C GLU A 154 -9.58 21.11 -4.44
N LEU A 155 -9.43 20.36 -3.36
CA LEU A 155 -8.61 19.15 -3.35
C LEU A 155 -9.10 18.09 -4.34
N LYS A 156 -10.43 17.94 -4.44
CA LYS A 156 -11.05 17.07 -5.46
C LYS A 156 -10.76 17.57 -6.87
N GLN A 157 -10.83 18.88 -7.12
CA GLN A 157 -10.52 19.45 -8.43
C GLN A 157 -9.05 19.24 -8.81
N ARG A 158 -8.12 19.53 -7.89
CA ARG A 158 -6.69 19.26 -8.06
C ARG A 158 -6.43 17.78 -8.36
N CYS A 159 -7.12 16.88 -7.65
CA CYS A 159 -7.04 15.45 -7.90
C CYS A 159 -7.52 15.05 -9.30
N ASN A 160 -8.65 15.59 -9.76
CA ASN A 160 -9.16 15.33 -11.11
C ASN A 160 -8.19 15.82 -12.20
N VAL A 161 -7.57 16.99 -12.00
CA VAL A 161 -6.55 17.53 -12.91
C VAL A 161 -5.36 16.57 -12.98
N ARG A 162 -4.90 16.08 -11.82
CA ARG A 162 -3.80 15.12 -11.72
C ARG A 162 -4.11 13.81 -12.46
N HIS A 163 -5.30 13.24 -12.26
CA HIS A 163 -5.75 12.05 -12.98
C HIS A 163 -5.82 12.27 -14.49
N LYS A 164 -6.28 13.45 -14.93
CA LYS A 164 -6.29 13.81 -16.36
C LYS A 164 -4.87 13.83 -16.94
N GLN A 165 -3.91 14.45 -16.26
CA GLN A 165 -2.50 14.47 -16.70
C GLN A 165 -1.92 13.05 -16.84
N LEU A 166 -2.18 12.16 -15.87
CA LEU A 166 -1.74 10.77 -15.93
C LEU A 166 -2.37 10.03 -17.11
N LYS A 167 -3.66 10.25 -17.37
CA LYS A 167 -4.37 9.68 -18.52
C LYS A 167 -3.81 10.18 -19.86
N GLU A 168 -3.45 11.46 -19.95
CA GLU A 168 -2.81 12.04 -21.12
C GLU A 168 -1.45 11.41 -21.40
N ILE A 169 -0.61 11.25 -20.38
CA ILE A 169 0.67 10.54 -20.48
C ILE A 169 0.44 9.12 -21.00
N ALA A 170 -0.48 8.37 -20.38
CA ALA A 170 -0.80 7.01 -20.80
C ALA A 170 -1.26 6.94 -22.26
N SER A 171 -2.14 7.85 -22.68
CA SER A 171 -2.63 7.91 -24.06
C SER A 171 -1.53 8.26 -25.06
N GLY A 172 -0.62 9.18 -24.70
CA GLY A 172 0.49 9.57 -25.56
C GLY A 172 1.53 8.46 -25.73
N LEU A 173 1.78 7.65 -24.69
CA LEU A 173 2.68 6.49 -24.77
C LEU A 173 2.18 5.41 -25.76
N GLN A 174 0.86 5.34 -25.96
CA GLN A 174 0.20 4.42 -26.90
C GLN A 174 -0.10 5.04 -28.26
N SER A 175 0.23 6.32 -28.45
CA SER A 175 -0.01 7.04 -29.70
C SER A 175 0.90 6.51 -30.82
N ALA A 176 0.35 6.39 -32.03
CA ALA A 176 1.12 6.09 -33.23
C ALA A 176 1.91 7.31 -33.74
N ASP A 177 1.56 8.52 -33.28
CA ASP A 177 2.28 9.76 -33.56
C ASP A 177 3.58 9.82 -32.72
N PRO A 178 4.77 9.82 -33.38
CA PRO A 178 6.07 9.81 -32.71
C PRO A 178 6.30 11.01 -31.78
N GLU A 179 5.78 12.20 -32.12
CA GLU A 179 6.00 13.40 -31.30
C GLU A 179 5.16 13.35 -30.02
N ARG A 180 3.90 12.91 -30.13
CA ARG A 180 3.07 12.61 -28.96
C ARG A 180 3.70 11.57 -28.04
N GLN A 181 4.30 10.53 -28.62
CA GLN A 181 4.96 9.49 -27.85
C GLN A 181 6.23 10.00 -27.15
N ARG A 182 7.02 10.86 -27.82
CA ARG A 182 8.20 11.51 -27.24
C ARG A 182 7.83 12.40 -26.04
N ILE A 183 6.86 13.30 -26.21
CA ILE A 183 6.38 14.20 -25.16
C ILE A 183 5.85 13.39 -23.97
N ALA A 184 5.10 12.31 -24.22
CA ALA A 184 4.57 11.45 -23.18
C ALA A 184 5.69 10.72 -22.41
N ASN A 185 6.72 10.23 -23.12
CA ASN A 185 7.89 9.64 -22.49
C ASN A 185 8.65 10.65 -21.62
N GLU A 186 8.89 11.87 -22.10
CA GLU A 186 9.56 12.92 -21.31
C GLU A 186 8.76 13.29 -20.04
N LYS A 187 7.44 13.44 -20.15
CA LYS A 187 6.55 13.66 -18.99
C LYS A 187 6.57 12.47 -18.03
N LEU A 188 6.56 11.24 -18.55
CA LEU A 188 6.69 10.03 -17.74
C LEU A 188 8.04 9.99 -17.00
N GLN A 189 9.13 10.35 -17.66
CA GLN A 189 10.45 10.36 -17.03
C GLN A 189 10.55 11.41 -15.92
N ARG A 190 10.02 12.62 -16.13
CA ARG A 190 9.92 13.63 -15.06
C ARG A 190 9.08 13.13 -13.89
N HIS A 191 7.92 12.55 -14.19
CA HIS A 191 7.07 11.97 -13.17
C HIS A 191 7.79 10.84 -12.41
N LYS A 192 8.53 9.96 -13.12
CA LYS A 192 9.36 8.90 -12.54
C LYS A 192 10.47 9.44 -11.64
N ARG A 193 11.14 10.54 -11.99
CA ARG A 193 12.17 11.16 -11.15
C ARG A 193 11.57 11.74 -9.87
N ALA A 194 10.43 12.42 -9.98
CA ALA A 194 9.73 13.00 -8.83
C ALA A 194 9.25 11.94 -7.81
N ILE A 195 9.11 10.68 -8.23
CA ILE A 195 8.75 9.53 -7.37
C ILE A 195 9.93 8.58 -7.08
N ALA A 196 11.06 8.70 -7.79
CA ALA A 196 12.15 7.72 -7.76
C ALA A 196 12.80 7.63 -6.38
N ASP A 197 12.96 8.76 -5.71
CA ASP A 197 13.60 8.84 -4.40
C ASP A 197 12.72 8.33 -3.26
N TRP A 198 11.41 8.14 -3.52
CA TRP A 198 10.46 7.62 -2.55
C TRP A 198 10.23 6.12 -2.67
N PHE A 199 10.62 5.52 -3.80
CA PHE A 199 10.52 4.09 -4.01
C PHE A 199 11.70 3.33 -3.39
N LEU A 200 12.26 3.78 -2.28
CA LEU A 200 13.11 2.94 -1.44
C LEU A 200 12.87 3.33 0.02
N SER A 201 12.28 2.43 0.82
CA SER A 201 12.01 2.68 2.23
C SER A 201 13.30 3.07 2.96
N PRO A 202 13.28 4.07 3.86
CA PRO A 202 14.46 4.46 4.62
C PRO A 202 15.11 3.26 5.29
N ASN A 203 16.44 3.27 5.35
CA ASN A 203 17.24 2.23 5.98
C ASN A 203 17.05 0.81 5.40
N THR A 204 16.52 0.70 4.17
CA THR A 204 16.39 -0.56 3.41
C THR A 204 17.19 -0.49 2.11
N LYS A 205 17.47 -1.64 1.51
CA LYS A 205 18.12 -1.74 0.19
C LYS A 205 17.18 -2.31 -0.87
N TRP A 206 16.10 -2.97 -0.48
CA TRP A 206 15.18 -3.73 -1.33
C TRP A 206 13.71 -3.28 -1.26
N CYS A 207 13.29 -2.50 -0.26
CA CYS A 207 11.89 -2.12 -0.13
C CYS A 207 11.51 -0.97 -1.06
N GLY A 208 11.31 -1.27 -2.33
CA GLY A 208 11.29 -0.24 -3.35
C GLY A 208 11.04 -0.64 -4.79
N LYS A 209 11.18 0.32 -5.70
CA LYS A 209 11.21 0.07 -7.16
C LYS A 209 12.64 -0.25 -7.56
N GLY A 210 12.94 -1.53 -7.68
CA GLY A 210 14.31 -2.01 -7.80
C GLY A 210 14.99 -2.05 -6.43
N HIS A 211 16.32 -2.10 -6.41
CA HIS A 211 17.08 -2.15 -5.17
C HIS A 211 18.38 -1.34 -5.30
N SER A 212 18.90 -0.84 -4.17
CA SER A 212 20.23 -0.21 -4.09
C SER A 212 21.31 -1.17 -3.55
N ALA A 213 20.96 -2.44 -3.35
CA ALA A 213 21.90 -3.49 -2.97
C ALA A 213 22.89 -3.80 -4.10
N SER A 214 24.18 -3.84 -3.79
CA SER A 214 25.27 -4.24 -4.69
C SER A 214 25.31 -5.75 -4.89
N ASN A 215 24.79 -6.52 -3.93
CA ASN A 215 24.68 -7.97 -4.00
C ASN A 215 23.48 -8.47 -3.20
N TYR A 216 23.08 -9.72 -3.44
CA TYR A 216 21.90 -10.33 -2.83
C TYR A 216 21.88 -10.26 -1.29
N ASN A 217 23.04 -10.40 -0.64
CA ASN A 217 23.15 -10.46 0.81
C ASN A 217 23.22 -9.09 1.49
N GLN A 218 23.36 -8.01 0.73
CA GLN A 218 23.40 -6.67 1.28
C GLN A 218 22.00 -6.24 1.71
N LEU A 219 21.83 -6.03 3.01
CA LEU A 219 20.61 -5.49 3.61
C LEU A 219 20.91 -4.13 4.26
N GLY A 220 19.89 -3.31 4.41
CA GLY A 220 19.92 -2.09 5.20
C GLY A 220 19.75 -2.36 6.70
N GLY A 221 19.78 -1.30 7.51
CA GLY A 221 19.63 -1.42 8.96
C GLY A 221 18.23 -1.87 9.40
N ALA A 222 17.20 -1.69 8.57
CA ALA A 222 15.87 -2.26 8.78
C ALA A 222 15.81 -3.71 8.25
N SER A 223 16.76 -4.55 8.69
CA SER A 223 17.11 -5.83 8.05
C SER A 223 15.94 -6.82 7.91
N ARG A 224 15.07 -6.96 8.92
CA ARG A 224 13.89 -7.84 8.84
C ARG A 224 12.88 -7.38 7.79
N ALA A 225 12.59 -6.08 7.72
CA ALA A 225 11.72 -5.52 6.69
C ALA A 225 12.35 -5.68 5.30
N ASP A 226 13.65 -5.44 5.20
CA ASP A 226 14.41 -5.51 3.97
C ASP A 226 14.50 -6.94 3.41
N MET A 227 14.60 -7.95 4.28
CA MET A 227 14.49 -9.36 3.89
C MET A 227 13.13 -9.69 3.27
N CYS A 228 12.03 -9.15 3.82
CA CYS A 228 10.69 -9.32 3.26
C CYS A 228 10.59 -8.76 1.85
N CYS A 229 11.12 -7.55 1.64
CA CYS A 229 11.10 -6.88 0.34
C CYS A 229 12.01 -7.59 -0.67
N ARG A 230 13.23 -7.96 -0.27
CA ARG A 230 14.14 -8.76 -1.10
C ARG A 230 13.47 -10.04 -1.58
N ARG A 231 12.78 -10.76 -0.69
CA ARG A 231 12.06 -11.99 -1.05
C ARG A 231 10.90 -11.71 -2.01
N HIS A 232 10.17 -10.60 -1.82
CA HIS A 232 9.08 -10.17 -2.70
C HIS A 232 9.55 -9.80 -4.11
N ASP A 233 10.66 -9.08 -4.22
CA ASP A 233 11.30 -8.71 -5.49
C ASP A 233 11.68 -9.93 -6.34
N HIS A 234 12.00 -11.06 -5.68
CA HIS A 234 12.34 -12.32 -6.32
C HIS A 234 11.12 -13.22 -6.61
N CYS A 235 9.91 -12.65 -6.67
CA CYS A 235 8.71 -13.38 -7.07
C CYS A 235 8.84 -13.92 -8.51
N GLN A 236 8.72 -15.23 -8.70
CA GLN A 236 8.86 -15.87 -10.02
C GLN A 236 7.72 -15.50 -10.99
N LEU A 237 6.55 -15.14 -10.44
CA LEU A 237 5.37 -14.79 -11.20
C LEU A 237 5.11 -13.29 -11.06
N LEU A 238 5.74 -12.52 -11.94
CA LEU A 238 5.60 -11.08 -12.01
C LEU A 238 5.28 -10.59 -13.42
N ILE A 239 4.68 -9.41 -13.52
CA ILE A 239 4.46 -8.66 -14.77
C ILE A 239 5.17 -7.30 -14.59
N PRO A 240 6.32 -7.08 -15.26
CA PRO A 240 7.06 -5.83 -15.13
C PRO A 240 6.22 -4.60 -15.48
N ALA A 241 6.66 -3.44 -14.99
CA ALA A 241 6.05 -2.16 -15.37
C ALA A 241 6.07 -1.98 -16.89
N MET A 242 4.96 -1.54 -17.49
CA MET A 242 4.82 -1.30 -18.92
C MET A 242 5.10 -2.53 -19.81
N ASP A 243 4.90 -3.74 -19.29
CA ASP A 243 5.11 -5.00 -20.01
C ASP A 243 3.81 -5.84 -20.06
N THR A 244 3.71 -6.75 -21.04
CA THR A 244 2.60 -7.70 -21.18
C THR A 244 3.05 -9.10 -20.81
N ARG A 245 2.38 -9.72 -19.84
CA ARG A 245 2.51 -11.17 -19.58
C ARG A 245 1.14 -11.79 -19.35
N TRP A 246 0.98 -13.04 -19.75
CA TRP A 246 -0.29 -13.78 -19.65
C TRP A 246 -1.51 -12.95 -20.09
N GLN A 247 -1.41 -12.27 -21.25
CA GLN A 247 -2.51 -11.49 -21.84
C GLN A 247 -3.02 -10.31 -20.98
N LEU A 248 -2.21 -9.83 -20.03
CA LEU A 248 -2.46 -8.62 -19.25
C LEU A 248 -1.29 -7.66 -19.43
N PHE A 249 -1.57 -6.43 -19.85
CA PHE A 249 -0.60 -5.34 -19.89
C PHE A 249 -0.61 -4.59 -18.56
N ASN A 250 0.57 -4.45 -17.95
CA ASN A 250 0.72 -3.67 -16.72
C ASN A 250 0.92 -2.18 -17.05
N PHE A 251 -0.16 -1.41 -16.96
CA PHE A 251 -0.13 0.05 -17.15
C PHE A 251 0.56 0.81 -16.01
N GLY A 252 0.87 0.14 -14.90
CA GLY A 252 1.45 0.74 -13.72
C GLY A 252 2.95 1.01 -13.88
N PRO A 253 3.48 2.00 -13.13
CA PRO A 253 4.91 2.32 -13.14
C PRO A 253 5.77 1.34 -12.32
N ILE A 254 5.15 0.32 -11.71
CA ILE A 254 5.75 -0.67 -10.80
C ILE A 254 5.35 -2.07 -11.25
N THR A 255 6.20 -3.05 -10.97
CA THR A 255 5.95 -4.48 -11.22
C THR A 255 4.70 -4.97 -10.47
N LEU A 256 3.83 -5.69 -11.16
CA LEU A 256 2.73 -6.44 -10.54
C LEU A 256 3.23 -7.84 -10.17
N SER A 257 2.94 -8.27 -8.94
CA SER A 257 3.30 -9.59 -8.43
C SER A 257 2.07 -10.50 -8.32
N HIS A 258 2.30 -11.81 -8.33
CA HIS A 258 1.23 -12.78 -8.11
C HIS A 258 0.67 -12.65 -6.70
N CYS A 259 -0.64 -12.83 -6.51
CA CYS A 259 -1.29 -12.66 -5.21
C CYS A 259 -0.73 -13.55 -4.09
N ALA A 260 -0.13 -14.69 -4.43
CA ALA A 260 0.57 -15.53 -3.46
C ALA A 260 1.85 -14.85 -2.91
N CYS A 261 2.60 -14.14 -3.76
CA CYS A 261 3.78 -13.38 -3.34
C CYS A 261 3.36 -12.21 -2.45
N ASP A 262 2.32 -11.48 -2.81
CA ASP A 262 1.83 -10.34 -2.00
C ASP A 262 1.24 -10.80 -0.66
N LYS A 263 0.53 -11.94 -0.61
CA LYS A 263 0.07 -12.54 0.65
C LYS A 263 1.25 -12.90 1.55
N ARG A 264 2.30 -13.50 0.99
CA ARG A 264 3.51 -13.85 1.73
C ARG A 264 4.26 -12.62 2.22
N PHE A 265 4.34 -11.60 1.38
CA PHE A 265 4.97 -10.32 1.71
C PHE A 265 4.25 -9.64 2.87
N ARG A 266 2.91 -9.53 2.82
CA ARG A 266 2.09 -9.01 3.92
C ARG A 266 2.37 -9.74 5.24
N THR A 267 2.40 -11.07 5.18
CA THR A 267 2.63 -11.93 6.35
C THR A 267 4.04 -11.72 6.90
N CYS A 268 5.05 -11.66 6.02
CA CYS A 268 6.42 -11.37 6.39
C CYS A 268 6.56 -10.06 7.15
N LEU A 269 5.96 -8.98 6.61
CA LEU A 269 6.01 -7.66 7.24
C LEU A 269 5.32 -7.65 8.61
N LYS A 270 4.23 -8.42 8.78
CA LYS A 270 3.58 -8.61 10.09
C LYS A 270 4.48 -9.34 11.09
N MET A 271 5.21 -10.37 10.63
CA MET A 271 6.15 -11.11 11.49
C MET A 271 7.42 -10.33 11.80
N ALA A 272 7.86 -9.45 10.88
CA ALA A 272 8.99 -8.58 11.12
C ALA A 272 8.74 -7.65 12.32
N ASP A 273 7.48 -7.27 12.56
CA ASP A 273 6.96 -6.54 13.72
C ASP A 273 7.81 -5.31 14.13
N SER A 274 8.29 -4.57 13.13
CA SER A 274 9.06 -3.34 13.31
C SER A 274 8.30 -2.12 12.81
N SER A 275 8.73 -0.92 13.21
CA SER A 275 8.19 0.33 12.67
C SER A 275 8.36 0.40 11.15
N ASP A 276 9.51 -0.02 10.64
CA ASP A 276 9.84 0.00 9.21
C ASP A 276 8.96 -1.01 8.43
N ALA A 277 8.77 -2.21 8.97
CA ALA A 277 7.93 -3.23 8.33
C ALA A 277 6.45 -2.80 8.31
N ASN A 278 5.97 -2.19 9.40
CA ASN A 278 4.62 -1.65 9.47
C ASN A 278 4.41 -0.49 8.49
N LEU A 279 5.42 0.36 8.33
CA LEU A 279 5.42 1.45 7.36
C LEU A 279 5.31 0.92 5.93
N VAL A 280 6.21 0.02 5.53
CA VAL A 280 6.21 -0.61 4.21
C VAL A 280 4.87 -1.30 3.93
N GLY A 281 4.34 -2.03 4.92
CA GLY A 281 3.07 -2.73 4.81
C GLY A 281 1.89 -1.79 4.59
N LYS A 282 1.74 -0.75 5.42
CA LYS A 282 0.68 0.26 5.24
C LYS A 282 0.81 0.95 3.89
N LEU A 283 2.03 1.30 3.49
CA LEU A 283 2.27 1.97 2.22
C LEU A 283 1.85 1.10 1.03
N PHE A 284 2.30 -0.15 0.97
CA PHE A 284 2.01 -1.06 -0.14
C PHE A 284 0.52 -1.46 -0.22
N PHE A 285 -0.07 -1.87 0.91
CA PHE A 285 -1.39 -2.52 0.94
C PHE A 285 -2.56 -1.58 1.22
N ASN A 286 -2.35 -0.50 1.98
CA ASN A 286 -3.44 0.40 2.41
C ASN A 286 -3.44 1.72 1.64
N ILE A 287 -2.27 2.30 1.41
CA ILE A 287 -2.10 3.61 0.77
C ILE A 287 -2.07 3.45 -0.75
N MET A 288 -1.07 2.74 -1.30
CA MET A 288 -0.95 2.52 -2.75
C MET A 288 -1.96 1.49 -3.27
N GLN A 289 -2.59 0.73 -2.37
CA GLN A 289 -3.57 -0.32 -2.67
C GLN A 289 -3.14 -1.20 -3.85
N MET A 290 -1.88 -1.63 -3.83
CA MET A 290 -1.28 -2.33 -4.95
C MET A 290 -2.13 -3.54 -5.32
N LYS A 291 -2.38 -3.72 -6.62
CA LYS A 291 -3.11 -4.86 -7.13
C LYS A 291 -2.15 -6.02 -7.31
N CYS A 292 -2.66 -7.23 -7.12
CA CYS A 292 -1.95 -8.46 -7.47
C CYS A 292 -2.68 -9.15 -8.63
N PHE A 293 -2.11 -10.21 -9.18
CA PHE A 293 -2.80 -11.03 -10.18
C PHE A 293 -2.81 -12.51 -9.84
N VAL A 294 -3.81 -13.21 -10.36
CA VAL A 294 -3.88 -14.67 -10.41
C VAL A 294 -3.91 -15.13 -11.85
N ILE A 295 -3.33 -16.29 -12.15
CA ILE A 295 -3.35 -16.88 -13.49
C ILE A 295 -4.53 -17.84 -13.58
N LYS A 296 -5.45 -17.59 -14.51
CA LYS A 296 -6.59 -18.47 -14.81
C LYS A 296 -6.50 -19.01 -16.24
N PRO A 297 -6.85 -20.28 -16.47
CA PRO A 297 -6.99 -20.79 -17.83
C PRO A 297 -8.25 -20.21 -18.48
N GLU A 298 -8.12 -19.77 -19.72
CA GLU A 298 -9.23 -19.25 -20.52
C GLU A 298 -9.21 -19.90 -21.91
N THR A 299 -10.39 -20.18 -22.45
CA THR A 299 -10.53 -20.72 -23.81
C THR A 299 -10.73 -19.56 -24.77
N ARG A 300 -9.71 -19.25 -25.57
CA ARG A 300 -9.75 -18.17 -26.55
C ARG A 300 -9.92 -18.72 -27.96
N CYS A 301 -10.72 -18.02 -28.77
CA CYS A 301 -10.77 -18.29 -30.20
C CYS A 301 -9.47 -17.83 -30.88
N VAL A 302 -8.80 -18.74 -31.60
CA VAL A 302 -7.57 -18.43 -32.33
C VAL A 302 -7.77 -18.40 -33.85
N LYS A 303 -8.89 -18.95 -34.35
CA LYS A 303 -9.28 -18.89 -35.76
C LYS A 303 -10.78 -18.66 -35.86
N LYS A 304 -11.19 -17.66 -36.64
CA LYS A 304 -12.59 -17.38 -36.97
C LYS A 304 -12.83 -17.62 -38.46
N SER A 305 -14.04 -18.04 -38.82
CA SER A 305 -14.51 -18.06 -40.20
C SER A 305 -14.73 -16.63 -40.73
N TRP A 306 -14.90 -16.47 -42.05
CA TRP A 306 -15.14 -15.14 -42.65
C TRP A 306 -16.43 -14.46 -42.13
N TRP A 307 -17.39 -15.25 -41.61
CA TRP A 307 -18.67 -14.81 -41.06
C TRP A 307 -18.65 -14.78 -39.52
N GLY A 308 -17.46 -14.84 -38.91
CA GLY A 308 -17.24 -14.58 -37.48
C GLY A 308 -17.38 -15.77 -36.53
N LYS A 309 -17.74 -16.98 -37.00
CA LYS A 309 -17.85 -18.19 -36.16
C LYS A 309 -16.46 -18.64 -35.72
N CYS A 310 -16.29 -18.99 -34.45
CA CYS A 310 -15.02 -19.54 -33.98
C CYS A 310 -14.81 -20.96 -34.51
N GLU A 311 -13.79 -21.17 -35.34
CA GLU A 311 -13.43 -22.47 -35.91
C GLU A 311 -12.46 -23.23 -35.01
N LYS A 312 -11.53 -22.52 -34.35
CA LYS A 312 -10.50 -23.14 -33.51
C LYS A 312 -10.36 -22.40 -32.19
N LYS A 313 -10.49 -23.15 -31.09
CA LYS A 313 -10.29 -22.69 -29.72
C LYS A 313 -8.95 -23.20 -29.18
N LYS A 314 -8.28 -22.40 -28.35
CA LYS A 314 -7.06 -22.79 -27.64
C LYS A 314 -7.19 -22.38 -26.17
N ARG A 315 -6.77 -23.25 -25.25
CA ARG A 315 -6.62 -22.87 -23.84
C ARG A 315 -5.35 -22.04 -23.69
N VAL A 316 -5.49 -20.86 -23.09
CA VAL A 316 -4.40 -19.92 -22.82
C VAL A 316 -4.40 -19.55 -21.34
N LYS A 317 -3.23 -19.19 -20.79
CA LYS A 317 -3.12 -18.64 -19.44
C LYS A 317 -3.39 -17.14 -19.51
N ARG A 318 -4.34 -16.65 -18.72
CA ARG A 318 -4.65 -15.22 -18.58
C ARG A 318 -4.46 -14.76 -17.14
N ALA A 319 -3.73 -13.67 -16.96
CA ALA A 319 -3.62 -12.98 -15.69
C ALA A 319 -4.89 -12.15 -15.44
N VAL A 320 -5.42 -12.24 -14.22
CA VAL A 320 -6.60 -11.48 -13.78
C VAL A 320 -6.25 -10.74 -12.51
N LEU A 321 -6.44 -9.42 -12.53
CA LEU A 321 -6.17 -8.54 -11.39
C LEU A 321 -7.08 -8.84 -10.21
N ARG A 322 -6.55 -8.64 -9.00
CA ARG A 322 -7.22 -8.79 -7.72
C ARG A 322 -6.75 -7.69 -6.76
N ASP A 323 -7.62 -7.35 -5.83
CA ASP A 323 -7.28 -6.48 -4.72
C ASP A 323 -6.50 -7.28 -3.68
N ASN A 324 -5.45 -6.68 -3.14
CA ASN A 324 -4.77 -7.23 -1.98
C ASN A 324 -5.60 -7.00 -0.70
N ARG A 325 -5.40 -7.87 0.31
CA ARG A 325 -5.92 -7.61 1.66
C ARG A 325 -5.15 -6.43 2.27
N ARG A 326 -5.88 -5.55 2.96
CA ARG A 326 -5.29 -4.44 3.72
C ARG A 326 -4.31 -4.96 4.78
N PHE A 327 -3.21 -4.25 4.99
CA PHE A 327 -2.20 -4.52 6.01
C PHE A 327 -2.72 -4.18 7.40
#